data_AF-A0A2N7QY97-F1
#
_entry.id   AF-A0A2N7QY97-F1
#
_cell.length_a   1.000
_cell.length_b   1.000
_cell.length_c   1.000
_cell.angle_alpha   90.00
_cell.angle_beta   90.00
_cell.angle_gamma   90.00
#
_symmetry.space_group_name_H-M   'P 1'
#
loop_
_entity.id
_entity.type
_entity.pdbx_description
1 polymer ?
#
loop_
_entity_poly.entity_id
_entity_poly.type
_entity_poly.pdbx_seq_one_letter_code
_entity_poly.pdbx_strand_id
1 'polypeptide(L)' 'MSLPDRTPTAPASALLLLLAAGTAHAAAATYVIDPAHTYPSFEADHFGGLSTWRGKFDRTSGKVALAAPTH' A
#
# COMPACT_ATOMS: atom_id res chain seq x y z
N MET A 1 5.91 -62.75 -0.48
CA MET A 1 6.06 -61.58 -1.36
C MET A 1 5.57 -60.36 -0.58
N SER A 2 6.47 -59.67 0.12
CA SER A 2 6.12 -58.53 0.98
C SER A 2 6.06 -57.26 0.14
N LEU A 3 4.96 -56.51 0.21
CA LEU A 3 4.91 -55.16 -0.38
C LEU A 3 5.87 -54.24 0.38
N PRO A 4 6.60 -53.33 -0.31
CA PRO A 4 7.41 -52.34 0.36
C PRO A 4 6.51 -51.33 1.07
N ASP A 5 6.77 -51.12 2.36
CA ASP A 5 6.18 -50.02 3.14
C ASP A 5 6.50 -48.70 2.45
N ARG A 6 5.46 -48.05 1.92
CA ARG A 6 5.56 -46.69 1.40
C ARG A 6 5.54 -45.75 2.59
N THR A 7 6.71 -45.37 3.05
CA THR A 7 6.84 -44.26 4.00
C THR A 7 6.19 -43.01 3.39
N PRO A 8 5.25 -42.35 4.08
CA PRO A 8 4.58 -41.17 3.55
C PRO A 8 5.54 -39.98 3.59
N THR A 9 6.22 -39.69 2.48
CA THR A 9 7.07 -38.49 2.31
C THR A 9 6.27 -37.21 2.03
N ALA A 10 4.95 -37.31 1.90
CA ALA A 10 4.04 -36.21 1.57
C ALA A 10 4.02 -35.01 2.56
N PRO A 11 4.11 -35.16 3.90
CA PRO A 11 3.96 -34.02 4.80
C PRO A 11 5.19 -33.10 4.82
N ALA A 12 6.39 -33.66 4.62
CA ALA A 12 7.63 -32.89 4.58
C ALA A 12 7.68 -31.94 3.37
N SER A 13 7.21 -32.40 2.21
CA SER A 13 7.15 -31.60 0.99
C SER A 13 6.12 -30.46 1.08
N ALA A 14 4.97 -30.69 1.72
CA ALA A 14 3.95 -29.66 1.92
C ALA A 14 4.42 -28.54 2.88
N LEU A 15 5.15 -28.90 3.95
CA LEU A 15 5.70 -27.94 4.89
C LEU A 15 6.78 -27.05 4.25
N LEU A 16 7.62 -27.62 3.38
CA LEU A 16 8.62 -26.87 2.61
C LEU A 16 7.99 -25.84 1.66
N LEU A 17 6.85 -26.16 1.04
CA LEU A 17 6.12 -25.23 0.17
C LEU A 17 5.47 -24.08 0.96
N LEU A 18 4.97 -24.35 2.17
CA LEU A 18 4.47 -23.29 3.06
C LEU A 18 5.59 -22.38 3.57
N LEU A 19 6.77 -22.94 3.87
CA LEU A 19 7.94 -22.16 4.27
C LEU A 19 8.53 -21.34 3.12
N ALA A 20 8.41 -21.83 1.88
CA ALA A 20 8.83 -21.13 0.66
C ALA A 20 7.81 -20.07 0.18
N ALA A 21 6.59 -20.06 0.73
CA ALA A 21 5.61 -19.00 0.52
C ALA A 21 6.07 -17.74 1.29
N GLY A 22 7.09 -17.08 0.76
CA GLY A 22 7.59 -15.81 1.28
C GLY A 22 6.52 -14.71 1.24
N THR A 23 6.68 -13.69 2.07
CA THR A 23 5.84 -12.49 2.02
C THR A 23 6.21 -11.67 0.79
N ALA A 24 5.24 -11.42 -0.09
CA ALA A 24 5.43 -10.50 -1.20
C ALA A 24 5.49 -9.06 -0.65
N HIS A 25 6.69 -8.52 -0.51
CA HIS A 25 6.88 -7.13 -0.08
C HIS A 25 6.99 -6.23 -1.31
N ALA A 26 6.00 -5.36 -1.53
CA ALA A 26 6.10 -4.35 -2.58
C ALA A 26 7.10 -3.27 -2.15
N ALA A 27 8.09 -2.99 -2.99
CA ALA A 27 9.02 -1.89 -2.75
C ALA A 27 8.29 -0.55 -2.76
N ALA A 28 8.73 0.39 -1.92
CA ALA A 28 8.20 1.75 -1.94
C ALA A 28 8.51 2.43 -3.28
N ALA A 29 7.49 3.00 -3.91
CA ALA A 29 7.62 3.80 -5.12
C ALA A 29 7.54 5.28 -4.79
N THR A 30 8.36 6.11 -5.45
CA THR A 30 8.35 7.57 -5.28
C THR A 30 7.77 8.24 -6.53
N TYR A 31 6.78 9.10 -6.34
CA TYR A 31 6.09 9.85 -7.38
C TYR A 31 6.35 11.34 -7.21
N VAL A 32 6.60 12.05 -8.31
CA VAL A 32 6.74 13.52 -8.30
C VAL A 32 5.36 14.14 -8.46
N ILE A 33 5.06 15.17 -7.66
CA ILE A 33 3.81 15.93 -7.78
C ILE A 33 3.79 16.68 -9.12
N ASP A 34 2.71 16.50 -9.88
CA ASP A 34 2.42 17.35 -11.04
C ASP A 34 1.77 18.67 -10.56
N PRO A 35 2.47 19.81 -10.69
CA PRO A 35 1.96 21.11 -10.24
C PRO A 35 0.74 21.59 -11.03
N ALA A 36 0.53 21.13 -12.27
CA ALA A 36 -0.60 21.54 -13.09
C ALA A 36 -1.92 20.85 -12.67
N HIS A 37 -1.84 19.80 -11.86
CA HIS A 37 -2.99 18.97 -11.49
C HIS A 37 -3.10 18.70 -9.98
N THR A 38 -2.35 19.41 -9.13
CA THR A 38 -2.37 19.20 -7.68
C THR A 38 -2.50 20.52 -6.93
N TYR A 39 -3.69 20.75 -6.36
CA TYR A 39 -4.03 22.00 -5.66
C TYR A 39 -4.63 21.68 -4.30
N PRO A 40 -3.96 22.01 -3.18
CA PRO A 40 -4.58 21.89 -1.87
C PRO A 40 -5.63 22.99 -1.71
N SER A 41 -6.85 22.56 -1.37
CA SER A 41 -7.97 23.45 -1.06
C SER A 41 -8.15 23.58 0.45
N PHE A 42 -8.76 24.67 0.89
CA PHE A 42 -9.13 24.87 2.27
C PHE A 42 -10.55 25.45 2.38
N GLU A 43 -11.14 25.23 3.54
CA GLU A 43 -12.37 25.88 3.98
C GLU A 43 -12.13 26.58 5.31
N ALA A 44 -12.74 27.75 5.50
CA ALA A 44 -12.71 28.48 6.76
C ALA A 44 -14.10 29.01 7.10
N ASP A 45 -14.42 28.97 8.39
CA ASP A 45 -15.64 29.57 8.90
C ASP A 45 -15.66 31.08 8.66
N HIS A 46 -16.82 31.61 8.29
CA HIS A 46 -17.05 33.04 8.17
C HIS A 46 -18.23 33.41 9.07
N PHE A 47 -17.91 34.08 10.18
CA PHE A 47 -18.85 34.56 11.21
C PHE A 47 -19.70 33.48 11.91
N GLY A 48 -19.09 32.42 12.43
CA GLY A 48 -19.76 31.47 13.31
C GLY A 48 -20.85 30.64 12.61
N GLY A 49 -20.60 30.25 11.37
CA GLY A 49 -21.49 29.46 10.54
C GLY A 49 -22.35 30.27 9.56
N LEU A 50 -22.16 31.59 9.47
CA LEU A 50 -22.92 32.41 8.51
C LEU A 50 -22.60 32.01 7.07
N SER A 51 -21.34 31.70 6.78
CA SER A 51 -20.92 31.12 5.49
C SER A 51 -19.56 30.43 5.60
N THR A 52 -19.12 29.83 4.50
CA THR A 52 -17.82 29.14 4.41
C THR A 52 -16.99 29.78 3.32
N TRP A 53 -15.82 30.31 3.69
CA TRP A 53 -14.82 30.71 2.73
C TRP A 53 -14.15 29.48 2.13
N ARG A 54 -13.93 29.51 0.82
CA ARG A 54 -13.26 28.45 0.07
C ARG A 54 -12.11 29.04 -0.72
N GLY A 55 -10.96 28.39 -0.65
CA GLY A 55 -9.79 28.79 -1.41
C GLY A 55 -8.91 27.61 -1.75
N LYS A 56 -7.89 27.87 -2.55
CA LYS A 56 -6.83 26.91 -2.88
C LYS A 56 -5.49 27.63 -3.04
N PHE A 57 -4.41 26.86 -2.96
CA PHE A 57 -3.08 27.32 -3.37
C PHE A 57 -2.80 26.86 -4.80
N ASP A 58 -2.42 27.80 -5.68
CA ASP A 58 -2.23 27.53 -7.12
C ASP A 58 -0.90 26.86 -7.48
N ARG A 59 0.04 26.76 -6.53
CA ARG A 59 1.35 26.16 -6.76
C ARG A 59 1.69 25.16 -5.67
N THR A 60 1.96 23.93 -6.10
CA THR A 60 2.34 22.80 -5.24
C THR A 60 3.55 22.11 -5.83
N SER A 61 4.47 21.63 -4.99
CA SER A 61 5.60 20.82 -5.41
C SER A 61 5.93 19.80 -4.34
N GLY A 62 6.43 18.63 -4.72
CA GLY A 62 6.84 17.63 -3.76
C GLY A 62 7.00 16.24 -4.38
N LYS A 63 7.18 15.26 -3.50
CA LYS A 63 7.21 13.84 -3.86
C LYS A 63 6.37 13.04 -2.87
N VAL A 64 5.73 11.97 -3.35
CA VAL A 64 4.96 11.03 -2.54
C VAL A 64 5.69 9.69 -2.57
N ALA A 65 6.04 9.14 -1.42
CA ALA A 65 6.46 7.75 -1.29
C ALA A 65 5.24 6.90 -0.94
N LEU A 66 4.91 5.94 -1.78
CA LEU A 66 3.81 5.01 -1.57
C LEU A 66 4.35 3.59 -1.49
N ALA A 67 3.99 2.88 -0.43
CA ALA A 67 4.30 1.47 -0.23
C ALA A 67 2.99 0.70 -0.04
N ALA A 68 3.00 -0.60 -0.36
CA ALA A 68 1.85 -1.45 -0.04
C ALA A 68 1.69 -1.54 1.49
N PRO A 69 0.46 -1.59 2.01
CA PRO A 69 0.21 -1.79 3.43
C PRO A 69 0.82 -3.12 3.88
N THR A 70 1.54 -3.09 5.00
CA THR A 70 2.15 -4.26 5.62
C THR A 70 1.24 -4.79 6.72
N HIS A 71 0.09 -5.37 6.36
CA HIS A 71 -0.69 -6.20 7.28
C HIS A 71 -1.67 -7.12 6.56
#